data_AF-A0AAE1L034-F1
#
_entry.id   AF-A0AAE1L034-F1
#
_cell.length_a   1.000
_cell.length_b   1.000
_cell.length_c   1.000
_cell.angle_alpha   90.00
_cell.angle_beta   90.00
_cell.angle_gamma   90.00
#
_symmetry.space_group_name_H-M   'P 1'
#
loop_
_entity.id
_entity.type
_entity.pdbx_description
1 polymer ?
#
loop_
_entity_poly.entity_id
_entity_poly.type
_entity_poly.pdbx_seq_one_letter_code
_entity_poly.pdbx_strand_id
1 'polypeptide(L)'
;MPRRKKLNSCIAESELEEECLSEIEIWQEKMCEAMDLAEGKCSQTRTNAFISLTNLLQKRVMLDFLLGQYETLSHLVERSLKKGHTNQEQIEAAHLLSVLVISLCQVQEAEQ
;
A
#
# COMPACT_ATOMS: atom_id res chain seq x y z
N MET A 1 49.57 38.64 -1.50
CA MET A 1 49.89 37.21 -1.31
C MET A 1 48.69 36.50 -0.67
N PRO A 2 48.33 35.29 -1.14
CA PRO A 2 46.98 34.75 -1.09
C PRO A 2 46.64 34.09 0.27
N ARG A 3 45.45 34.39 0.79
CA ARG A 3 44.86 33.66 1.92
C ARG A 3 44.43 32.28 1.45
N ARG A 4 45.05 31.25 2.03
CA ARG A 4 44.82 29.82 1.77
C ARG A 4 43.33 29.49 1.88
N LYS A 5 42.81 28.81 0.85
CA LYS A 5 41.49 28.18 0.82
C LYS A 5 41.39 27.20 1.99
N LYS A 6 40.44 27.38 2.90
CA LYS A 6 39.97 26.30 3.76
C LYS A 6 38.98 25.49 2.92
N LEU A 7 39.48 24.42 2.34
CA LEU A 7 38.68 23.32 1.84
C LEU A 7 38.06 22.66 3.08
N ASN A 8 36.80 22.96 3.38
CA ASN A 8 36.05 22.20 4.38
C ASN A 8 35.74 20.83 3.76
N SER A 9 36.66 19.90 3.99
CA SER A 9 36.45 18.46 3.88
C SER A 9 35.61 18.00 5.07
N CYS A 10 34.30 17.90 4.86
CA CYS A 10 33.39 17.07 5.66
C CYS A 10 32.28 16.65 4.69
N ILE A 11 32.62 15.82 3.70
CA ILE A 11 31.63 14.98 3.05
C ILE A 11 31.19 14.03 4.16
N ALA A 12 29.98 14.28 4.69
CA ALA A 12 29.31 13.31 5.53
C ALA A 12 28.94 12.14 4.61
N GLU A 13 29.86 11.18 4.52
CA GLU A 13 29.54 9.80 4.18
C GLU A 13 28.66 9.28 5.31
N SER A 14 27.35 9.31 5.11
CA SER A 14 26.37 8.67 5.98
C SER A 14 25.22 8.19 5.11
N GLU A 15 25.34 6.91 4.74
CA GLU A 15 24.23 5.97 4.63
C GLU A 15 23.05 6.38 3.75
N LEU A 16 23.19 6.20 2.43
CA LEU A 16 22.05 5.83 1.58
C LEU A 16 22.58 4.91 0.47
N GLU A 17 22.92 3.68 0.83
CA GLU A 17 22.69 2.58 -0.09
C GLU A 17 21.17 2.48 -0.23
N GLU A 18 20.59 3.32 -1.11
CA GLU A 18 19.27 3.03 -1.67
C GLU A 18 19.43 1.70 -2.40
N GLU A 19 19.10 0.61 -1.71
CA GLU A 19 18.87 -0.67 -2.34
C GLU A 19 17.83 -0.41 -3.42
N CYS A 20 18.23 -0.51 -4.68
CA CYS A 20 17.40 -0.15 -5.83
C CYS A 20 16.31 -1.22 -5.98
N LEU A 21 15.29 -1.12 -5.13
CA LEU A 21 14.16 -2.03 -5.10
C LEU A 21 13.51 -2.04 -6.48
N SER A 22 13.17 -3.23 -6.93
CA SER A 22 12.39 -3.39 -8.15
C SER A 22 11.03 -2.70 -7.99
N GLU A 23 10.42 -2.28 -9.11
CA GLU A 23 9.07 -1.71 -9.09
C GLU A 23 8.03 -2.65 -8.44
N ILE A 24 8.30 -3.96 -8.44
CA ILE A 24 7.49 -4.99 -7.78
C ILE A 24 7.62 -4.87 -6.27
N GLU A 25 8.84 -4.84 -5.74
CA GLU A 25 9.10 -4.73 -4.30
C GLU A 25 8.55 -3.43 -3.74
N ILE A 26 8.74 -2.31 -4.45
CA ILE A 26 8.16 -1.01 -4.08
C ILE A 26 6.63 -1.07 -4.05
N TRP A 27 6.00 -1.78 -4.99
CA TRP A 27 4.55 -1.94 -4.99
C TRP A 27 4.08 -2.80 -3.80
N GLN A 28 4.78 -3.89 -3.50
CA GLN A 28 4.45 -4.77 -2.37
C GLN A 28 4.63 -4.07 -1.03
N GLU A 29 5.72 -3.33 -0.84
CA GLU A 29 5.96 -2.53 0.37
C GLU A 29 4.83 -1.53 0.60
N LYS A 30 4.45 -0.77 -0.45
CA LYS A 30 3.32 0.18 -0.37
C LYS A 30 1.98 -0.49 -0.09
N MET A 31 1.76 -1.71 -0.60
CA MET A 31 0.56 -2.48 -0.27
C MET A 31 0.55 -2.86 1.21
N CYS A 32 1.66 -3.38 1.74
CA CYS A 32 1.79 -3.72 3.16
C CYS A 32 1.60 -2.50 4.07
N GLU A 33 2.28 -1.39 3.78
CA GLU A 33 2.13 -0.14 4.53
C GLU A 33 0.68 0.35 4.54
N ALA A 34 0.00 0.30 3.39
CA ALA A 34 -1.39 0.71 3.31
C ALA A 34 -2.32 -0.25 4.07
N MET A 35 -2.03 -1.55 4.09
CA MET A 35 -2.77 -2.52 4.92
C MET A 35 -2.58 -2.22 6.41
N ASP A 36 -1.37 -1.93 6.87
CA ASP A 36 -1.09 -1.57 8.26
C ASP A 36 -1.84 -0.28 8.67
N LEU A 37 -1.87 0.71 7.79
CA LEU A 37 -2.64 1.94 8.01
C LEU A 37 -4.15 1.68 8.09
N ALA A 38 -4.66 0.69 7.33
CA ALA A 38 -6.06 0.28 7.37
C ALA A 38 -6.44 -0.43 8.69
N GLU A 39 -5.47 -0.96 9.45
CA GLU A 39 -5.69 -1.47 10.80
C GLU A 39 -5.85 -0.35 11.84
N GLY A 40 -5.38 0.86 11.53
CA GLY A 40 -5.31 2.01 12.42
C GLY A 40 -6.62 2.40 13.12
N LYS A 41 -6.49 3.07 14.28
CA LYS A 41 -7.64 3.47 15.13
C LYS A 41 -8.44 4.65 14.55
N CYS A 42 -7.79 5.53 13.78
CA CYS A 42 -8.42 6.73 13.22
C CYS A 42 -9.18 6.42 11.93
N SER A 43 -10.45 6.82 11.85
CA SER A 43 -11.28 6.62 10.65
C SER A 43 -10.67 7.29 9.42
N GLN A 44 -10.14 8.51 9.53
CA GLN A 44 -9.51 9.20 8.41
C GLN A 44 -8.28 8.46 7.86
N THR A 45 -7.46 7.88 8.75
CA THR A 45 -6.29 7.08 8.35
C THR A 45 -6.73 5.85 7.57
N ARG A 46 -7.76 5.15 8.04
CA ARG A 46 -8.32 3.98 7.33
C ARG A 46 -8.91 4.35 5.98
N THR A 47 -9.66 5.45 5.90
CA THR A 47 -10.19 5.96 4.62
C THR A 47 -9.07 6.21 3.61
N ASN A 48 -8.01 6.91 4.03
CA ASN A 48 -6.86 7.18 3.16
C ASN A 48 -6.13 5.90 2.76
N ALA A 49 -6.05 4.93 3.67
CA ALA A 49 -5.47 3.62 3.39
C ALA A 49 -6.25 2.86 2.30
N PHE A 50 -7.59 2.83 2.38
CA PHE A 50 -8.41 2.18 1.35
C PHE A 50 -8.31 2.87 -0.01
N ILE A 51 -8.23 4.20 -0.04
CA ILE A 51 -7.96 4.94 -1.28
C ILE A 51 -6.59 4.54 -1.86
N SER A 52 -5.56 4.45 -1.01
CA SER A 52 -4.22 4.05 -1.44
C SER A 52 -4.20 2.63 -2.00
N LEU A 53 -4.80 1.66 -1.29
CA LEU A 53 -4.94 0.27 -1.74
C LEU A 53 -5.67 0.18 -3.08
N THR A 54 -6.77 0.91 -3.23
CA THR A 54 -7.54 0.97 -4.48
C THR A 54 -6.68 1.48 -5.64
N ASN A 55 -5.95 2.57 -5.43
CA ASN A 55 -5.06 3.16 -6.44
C ASN A 55 -3.89 2.24 -6.81
N LEU A 56 -3.32 1.51 -5.84
CA LEU A 56 -2.25 0.55 -6.09
C LEU A 56 -2.74 -0.61 -6.96
N LEU A 57 -3.93 -1.13 -6.66
CA LEU A 57 -4.54 -2.25 -7.40
C LEU A 57 -4.98 -1.87 -8.80
N GLN A 58 -5.48 -0.65 -9.00
CA GLN A 58 -5.81 -0.14 -10.33
C GLN A 58 -4.58 0.02 -11.23
N LYS A 59 -3.41 0.30 -10.65
CA LYS A 59 -2.14 0.42 -11.41
C LYS A 59 -1.57 -0.94 -11.76
N ARG A 60 -1.64 -1.89 -10.83
CA ARG A 60 -1.05 -3.23 -10.98
C ARG A 60 -1.74 -4.21 -10.06
N VAL A 61 -2.04 -5.39 -10.60
CA VAL A 61 -2.57 -6.53 -9.85
C VAL A 61 -1.51 -7.63 -9.81
N MET A 62 -1.18 -8.11 -8.62
CA MET A 62 -0.35 -9.29 -8.40
C MET A 62 -1.16 -10.34 -7.66
N LEU A 63 -1.63 -11.35 -8.40
CA LEU A 63 -2.59 -12.33 -7.89
C LEU A 63 -2.02 -13.15 -6.73
N ASP A 64 -0.77 -13.61 -6.82
CA ASP A 64 -0.13 -14.40 -5.75
C ASP A 64 -0.08 -13.63 -4.42
N PHE A 65 0.23 -12.34 -4.48
CA PHE A 65 0.23 -11.48 -3.29
C PHE A 65 -1.19 -11.32 -2.73
N LEU A 66 -2.17 -11.02 -3.59
CA LEU A 66 -3.55 -10.84 -3.18
C LEU A 66 -4.16 -12.10 -2.57
N LEU A 67 -3.87 -13.27 -3.15
CA LEU A 67 -4.31 -14.56 -2.62
C LEU A 67 -3.65 -14.85 -1.27
N GLY A 68 -2.35 -14.55 -1.13
CA GLY A 68 -1.64 -14.69 0.15
C GLY A 68 -2.13 -13.75 1.25
N GLN A 69 -2.73 -12.62 0.88
CA GLN A 69 -3.28 -11.61 1.82
C GLN A 69 -4.80 -11.54 1.84
N TYR A 70 -5.49 -12.50 1.21
CA TYR A 70 -6.93 -12.44 0.96
C TYR A 70 -7.74 -12.33 2.25
N GLU A 71 -7.40 -13.13 3.26
CA GLU A 71 -8.09 -13.11 4.56
C GLU A 71 -7.94 -11.76 5.27
N THR A 72 -6.73 -11.21 5.29
CA THR A 72 -6.44 -9.91 5.91
C THR A 72 -7.20 -8.79 5.21
N LEU A 73 -7.11 -8.71 3.88
CA LEU A 73 -7.80 -7.70 3.07
C LEU A 73 -9.31 -7.79 3.24
N SER A 74 -9.86 -9.00 3.22
CA SER A 74 -11.29 -9.23 3.42
C SER A 74 -11.73 -8.80 4.82
N HIS A 75 -10.97 -9.14 5.85
CA HIS A 75 -11.25 -8.72 7.22
C HIS A 75 -11.21 -7.19 7.37
N LEU A 76 -10.22 -6.51 6.79
CA LEU A 76 -10.11 -5.05 6.81
C LEU A 76 -11.33 -4.37 6.18
N VAL A 77 -11.70 -4.82 4.97
CA VAL A 77 -12.85 -4.30 4.23
C VAL A 77 -14.16 -4.57 4.97
N GLU A 78 -14.39 -5.81 5.40
CA GLU A 78 -15.59 -6.16 6.14
C GLU A 78 -15.74 -5.37 7.43
N ARG A 79 -14.64 -5.19 8.17
CA ARG A 79 -14.63 -4.42 9.42
C ARG A 79 -15.09 -2.99 9.15
N SER A 80 -14.54 -2.34 8.13
CA SER A 80 -14.88 -0.95 7.82
C SER A 80 -16.26 -0.80 7.18
N LEU A 81 -16.75 -1.77 6.40
CA LEU A 81 -18.12 -1.77 5.91
C LEU A 81 -19.14 -1.92 7.05
N LYS A 82 -18.91 -2.87 7.98
CA LYS A 82 -19.86 -3.18 9.06
C LYS A 82 -19.77 -2.19 10.24
N LYS A 83 -18.57 -1.73 10.56
CA LYS A 83 -18.26 -0.98 11.80
C LYS A 83 -17.56 0.36 11.57
N GLY A 84 -17.38 0.78 10.31
CA GLY A 84 -16.80 2.08 9.98
C GLY A 84 -17.55 3.22 10.64
N HIS A 85 -16.81 4.22 11.14
CA HIS A 85 -17.41 5.33 11.89
C HIS A 85 -18.00 6.42 11.00
N THR A 86 -17.62 6.43 9.71
CA THR A 86 -18.03 7.46 8.76
C THR A 86 -18.51 6.82 7.47
N ASN A 87 -19.47 7.46 6.81
CA ASN A 87 -19.95 7.02 5.50
C ASN A 87 -18.82 7.01 4.46
N GLN A 88 -17.85 7.94 4.57
CA GLN A 88 -16.72 7.97 3.64
C GLN A 88 -15.84 6.72 3.77
N GLU A 89 -15.51 6.29 4.99
CA GLU A 89 -14.74 5.06 5.22
C GLU A 89 -15.45 3.85 4.60
N GLN A 90 -16.76 3.76 4.78
CA GLN A 90 -17.57 2.68 4.20
C GLN A 90 -17.59 2.71 2.66
N ILE A 91 -17.70 3.89 2.07
CA ILE A 91 -17.68 4.06 0.61
C ILE A 91 -16.32 3.63 0.05
N GLU A 92 -15.21 4.07 0.64
CA GLU A 92 -13.88 3.69 0.15
C GLU A 92 -13.57 2.20 0.38
N ALA A 93 -14.05 1.61 1.48
CA ALA A 93 -13.98 0.17 1.68
C ALA A 93 -14.79 -0.60 0.61
N ALA A 94 -15.96 -0.10 0.20
CA ALA A 94 -16.77 -0.69 -0.86
C ALA A 94 -16.11 -0.56 -2.24
N HIS A 95 -15.45 0.56 -2.52
CA HIS A 95 -14.66 0.74 -3.73
C HIS A 95 -13.51 -0.28 -3.79
N LEU A 96 -12.74 -0.41 -2.70
CA LEU A 96 -11.68 -1.40 -2.61
C LEU A 96 -12.21 -2.83 -2.81
N LEU A 97 -13.33 -3.17 -2.16
CA LEU A 97 -13.98 -4.47 -2.32
C LEU A 97 -14.29 -4.77 -3.79
N SER A 98 -14.85 -3.79 -4.50
CA SER A 98 -15.22 -3.94 -5.90
C SER A 98 -14.01 -4.24 -6.78
N VAL A 99 -12.89 -3.54 -6.54
CA VAL A 99 -11.63 -3.76 -7.26
C VAL A 99 -11.04 -5.13 -6.92
N LEU A 100 -11.06 -5.55 -5.64
CA LEU A 100 -10.57 -6.86 -5.21
C LEU A 100 -11.35 -8.00 -5.87
N VAL A 101 -12.69 -7.92 -5.86
CA VAL A 101 -13.54 -8.94 -6.49
C VAL A 101 -13.22 -9.06 -7.97
N ILE A 102 -13.17 -7.95 -8.71
CA ILE A 102 -12.84 -7.96 -10.15
C ILE A 102 -11.45 -8.55 -10.39
N SER A 103 -10.48 -8.19 -9.56
CA SER A 103 -9.09 -8.67 -9.68
C SER A 103 -8.99 -10.19 -9.44
N LEU A 104 -9.79 -10.73 -8.52
CA LEU A 104 -9.76 -12.15 -8.15
C LEU A 104 -10.69 -13.02 -9.00
N CYS A 105 -11.73 -12.46 -9.65
CA CYS A 105 -12.68 -13.22 -10.49
C CYS A 105 -12.00 -13.99 -11.64
N GLN A 106 -10.84 -13.54 -12.12
CA GLN A 106 -10.11 -14.21 -13.20
C GLN A 106 -9.36 -15.49 -12.76
N VAL A 107 -9.25 -15.73 -11.45
CA VAL A 107 -8.50 -16.87 -10.90
C VAL A 107 -9.29 -18.18 -11.00
N GLN A 108 -10.62 -18.12 -11.15
CA GLN A 108 -11.49 -19.28 -11.01
C GLN A 108 -11.72 -20.07 -12.31
N GLU A 109 -11.23 -19.60 -13.47
CA GLU A 109 -11.45 -20.27 -14.77
C GLU A 109 -10.33 -21.25 -15.19
N ALA A 110 -9.28 -21.44 -14.37
CA ALA A 110 -8.13 -22.27 -14.75
C ALA A 110 -8.16 -23.74 -14.27
N GLU A 111 -9.23 -24.20 -13.62
CA GLU A 111 -9.37 -25.58 -13.12
C GLU A 111 -10.62 -26.30 -13.67
N GLN A 112 -10.80 -26.33 -14.99
CA GLN A 112 -11.76 -27.24 -15.64
C GLN A 112 -11.11 -28.06 -16.76
#